data_AF-A0A6G0SUW8-F1
#
_entry.id   AF-A0A6G0SUW8-F1
#
_cell.length_a   1.000
_cell.length_b   1.000
_cell.length_c   1.000
_cell.angle_alpha   90.00
_cell.angle_beta   90.00
_cell.angle_gamma   90.00
#
_symmetry.space_group_name_H-M   'P 1'
#
loop_
_entity.id
_entity.type
_entity.pdbx_description
1 polymer ?
#
loop_
_entity_poly.entity_id
_entity_poly.type
_entity_poly.pdbx_seq_one_letter_code
_entity_poly.pdbx_strand_id
1 'polypeptide(L)'
;MKMTVLRILTDHNPPPSLSEFIDGKSAEQSTHSNTKCFIMANNLIDCNTFFIDSNVYLHIGLDPELLFNCVVCITSNSQCVKMSVELFQSINTLLNNVNCRLPSHLLLKEFKLISIEEFNGVNILSIKCLQQDQNVQLIKKNVKKILQLSDAMEEVIQMKNMYVRSASLLQACKISMFLGKQMPLPKDTKISGVEDYLEHIDVKKLKERISVQGTCLIADLKIKALKQLARGWLSSSPETEAEVNI
;
A
#
# COMPACT_ATOMS: atom_id res chain seq x y z
N MET A 1 9.52 39.61 -43.04
CA MET A 1 9.51 38.13 -42.92
C MET A 1 8.10 37.73 -42.50
N LYS A 2 7.37 37.01 -43.36
CA LYS A 2 5.91 36.79 -43.25
C LYS A 2 5.58 35.69 -42.23
N MET A 3 4.66 35.99 -41.31
CA MET A 3 3.96 35.00 -40.48
C MET A 3 3.07 34.12 -41.36
N THR A 4 3.14 32.79 -41.16
CA THR A 4 2.17 31.84 -41.71
C THR A 4 1.31 31.33 -40.57
N VAL A 5 0.03 31.70 -40.64
CA VAL A 5 -1.06 31.16 -39.81
C VAL A 5 -1.60 29.93 -40.52
N LEU A 6 -1.64 28.78 -39.84
CA LEU A 6 -2.45 27.65 -40.30
C LEU A 6 -3.60 27.44 -39.32
N ARG A 7 -4.80 27.86 -39.76
CA ARG A 7 -6.09 27.35 -39.28
C ARG A 7 -6.35 26.04 -40.02
N ILE A 8 -6.66 24.97 -39.31
CA ILE A 8 -7.45 23.86 -39.86
C ILE A 8 -8.68 23.72 -38.97
N LEU A 9 -9.80 23.65 -39.68
CA LEU A 9 -11.17 23.63 -39.19
C LEU A 9 -11.52 22.28 -38.55
N THR A 10 -12.55 22.39 -37.71
CA THR A 10 -13.38 21.41 -37.03
C THR A 10 -13.77 20.20 -37.87
N ASP A 11 -13.64 19.00 -37.27
CA ASP A 11 -14.58 17.89 -37.49
C ASP A 11 -15.02 17.36 -36.13
N HIS A 12 -16.32 17.49 -35.86
CA HIS A 12 -17.02 16.92 -34.73
C HIS A 12 -17.26 15.42 -34.99
N ASN A 13 -16.48 14.55 -34.35
CA ASN A 13 -16.90 13.16 -34.15
C ASN A 13 -17.48 13.02 -32.73
N PRO A 14 -18.70 12.48 -32.56
CA PRO A 14 -19.17 12.08 -31.25
C PRO A 14 -18.34 10.89 -30.72
N PRO A 15 -18.23 10.71 -29.40
CA PRO A 15 -17.56 9.54 -28.84
C PRO A 15 -18.33 8.25 -29.20
N PRO A 16 -17.64 7.11 -29.39
CA PRO A 16 -18.28 5.85 -29.75
C PRO A 16 -19.16 5.33 -28.60
N SER A 17 -20.28 4.71 -28.95
CA SER A 17 -21.23 4.10 -28.02
C SER A 17 -20.73 2.77 -27.47
N LEU A 18 -21.21 2.43 -26.26
CA LEU A 18 -20.87 1.30 -25.39
C LEU A 18 -20.99 -0.14 -25.98
N SER A 19 -21.27 -0.30 -27.27
CA SER A 19 -21.56 -1.61 -27.90
C SER A 19 -20.39 -2.26 -28.64
N GLU A 20 -19.23 -1.61 -28.76
CA GLU A 20 -18.12 -2.09 -29.61
C GLU A 20 -16.95 -2.77 -28.87
N PHE A 21 -17.04 -2.99 -27.55
CA PHE A 21 -15.91 -3.52 -26.76
C PHE A 21 -15.93 -5.02 -26.46
N ILE A 22 -16.87 -5.78 -27.02
CA ILE A 22 -16.91 -7.23 -26.83
C ILE A 22 -16.55 -7.92 -28.14
N ASP A 23 -15.26 -8.06 -28.41
CA ASP A 23 -14.69 -9.27 -28.99
C ASP A 23 -13.15 -9.21 -29.01
N GLY A 24 -12.52 -10.19 -28.36
CA GLY A 24 -11.06 -10.31 -28.36
C GLY A 24 -10.50 -11.20 -27.24
N LYS A 25 -10.67 -12.52 -27.36
CA LYS A 25 -9.90 -13.53 -26.60
C LYS A 25 -8.42 -13.57 -27.07
N SER A 26 -7.49 -13.70 -26.12
CA SER A 26 -6.32 -14.63 -26.10
C SER A 26 -5.45 -14.29 -24.88
N ALA A 27 -5.36 -15.13 -23.85
CA ALA A 27 -4.43 -16.27 -23.70
C ALA A 27 -2.95 -15.84 -23.62
N GLU A 28 -2.36 -15.86 -22.40
CA GLU A 28 -1.01 -16.35 -22.16
C GLU A 28 -0.69 -16.56 -20.66
N GLN A 29 0.10 -17.60 -20.40
CA GLN A 29 0.42 -18.18 -19.10
C GLN A 29 1.75 -17.68 -18.52
N SER A 30 1.84 -17.82 -17.19
CA SER A 30 3.05 -18.14 -16.40
C SER A 30 4.04 -17.03 -16.04
N THR A 31 4.06 -16.68 -14.75
CA THR A 31 5.23 -16.77 -13.85
C THR A 31 4.76 -16.40 -12.44
N HIS A 32 4.54 -17.41 -11.59
CA HIS A 32 4.03 -17.23 -10.22
C HIS A 32 4.96 -17.94 -9.25
N SER A 33 5.88 -17.19 -8.62
CA SER A 33 6.50 -17.60 -7.34
C SER A 33 7.35 -16.48 -6.71
N ASN A 34 8.17 -15.76 -7.47
CA ASN A 34 9.10 -14.75 -6.90
C ASN A 34 8.50 -13.36 -6.68
N THR A 35 7.32 -13.08 -7.23
CA THR A 35 6.76 -11.73 -7.28
C THR A 35 6.00 -11.37 -5.99
N LYS A 36 5.37 -12.34 -5.32
CA LYS A 36 4.41 -12.08 -4.23
C LYS A 36 5.00 -11.35 -3.03
N CYS A 37 6.26 -11.59 -2.71
CA CYS A 37 6.90 -11.02 -1.53
C CYS A 37 7.33 -9.56 -1.74
N PHE A 38 7.96 -9.28 -2.89
CA PHE A 38 8.26 -7.92 -3.33
C PHE A 38 6.98 -7.10 -3.52
N ILE A 39 5.89 -7.74 -3.97
CA ILE A 39 4.56 -7.14 -4.07
C ILE A 39 4.05 -6.62 -2.71
N MET A 40 4.32 -7.30 -1.58
CA MET A 40 3.77 -6.87 -0.28
C MET A 40 4.41 -5.58 0.27
N ALA A 41 5.72 -5.39 0.10
CA ALA A 41 6.37 -4.11 0.45
C ALA A 41 5.99 -2.99 -0.54
N ASN A 42 5.78 -3.34 -1.82
CA ASN A 42 5.37 -2.39 -2.86
C ASN A 42 3.94 -1.83 -2.69
N ASN A 43 3.12 -2.43 -1.83
CA ASN A 43 1.74 -2.00 -1.59
C ASN A 43 1.61 -0.93 -0.50
N LEU A 44 2.70 -0.55 0.17
CA LEU A 44 2.67 0.52 1.17
C LEU A 44 2.69 1.89 0.50
N ILE A 45 1.91 2.82 1.05
CA ILE A 45 1.90 4.22 0.64
C ILE A 45 2.96 4.98 1.42
N ASP A 46 3.64 5.91 0.73
CA ASP A 46 4.73 6.71 1.29
C ASP A 46 5.77 5.78 1.97
N CYS A 47 6.32 4.83 1.22
CA CYS A 47 7.17 3.80 1.81
C CYS A 47 8.64 4.25 1.89
N ASN A 48 9.21 4.30 3.10
CA ASN A 48 10.64 4.44 3.33
C ASN A 48 11.29 3.06 3.41
N THR A 49 12.46 2.90 2.79
CA THR A 49 13.21 1.63 2.80
C THR A 49 14.58 1.82 3.44
N PHE A 50 14.87 0.97 4.42
CA PHE A 50 16.16 0.88 5.10
C PHE A 50 16.90 -0.37 4.63
N PHE A 51 18.12 -0.19 4.14
CA PHE A 51 18.97 -1.27 3.66
C PHE A 51 19.77 -1.85 4.83
N ILE A 52 19.43 -3.07 5.24
CA ILE A 52 20.06 -3.74 6.38
C ILE A 52 21.24 -4.61 5.92
N ASP A 53 21.08 -5.31 4.80
CA ASP A 53 22.12 -6.06 4.10
C ASP A 53 21.75 -6.19 2.61
N SER A 54 22.57 -6.89 1.82
CA SER A 54 22.32 -7.07 0.38
C SER A 54 20.95 -7.67 0.05
N ASN A 55 20.41 -8.51 0.94
CA ASN A 55 19.15 -9.22 0.74
C ASN A 55 18.13 -8.96 1.85
N VAL A 56 18.42 -8.02 2.76
CA VAL A 56 17.57 -7.73 3.92
C VAL A 56 17.20 -6.26 3.93
N TYR A 57 15.91 -5.99 3.90
CA TYR A 57 15.33 -4.66 3.81
C TYR A 57 14.27 -4.49 4.89
N LEU A 58 14.14 -3.26 5.38
CA LEU A 58 13.06 -2.88 6.27
C LEU A 58 12.30 -1.73 5.66
N HIS A 59 11.01 -1.93 5.46
CA HIS A 59 10.10 -0.99 4.85
C HIS A 59 9.16 -0.42 5.90
N ILE A 60 9.00 0.89 5.93
CA ILE A 60 8.08 1.61 6.83
C ILE A 60 7.14 2.44 5.97
N GLY A 61 5.84 2.21 6.09
CA GLY A 61 4.86 2.89 5.25
C GLY A 61 3.44 2.73 5.77
N LEU A 62 2.49 3.35 5.09
CA LEU A 62 1.07 3.27 5.44
C LEU A 62 0.42 2.10 4.72
N ASP A 63 -0.30 1.27 5.47
CA ASP A 63 -1.00 0.12 4.91
C ASP A 63 -2.47 0.44 4.61
N PRO A 64 -2.87 0.51 3.33
CA PRO A 64 -4.26 0.79 2.96
C PRO A 64 -5.24 -0.30 3.42
N GLU A 65 -4.80 -1.54 3.64
CA GLU A 65 -5.66 -2.60 4.17
C GLU A 65 -5.96 -2.40 5.67
N LEU A 66 -5.05 -1.74 6.40
CA LEU A 66 -5.15 -1.47 7.82
C LEU A 66 -5.47 0.00 8.11
N LEU A 67 -6.38 0.59 7.33
CA LEU A 67 -6.84 1.98 7.51
C LEU A 67 -5.69 2.99 7.57
N PHE A 68 -4.71 2.79 6.69
CA PHE A 68 -3.51 3.61 6.57
C PHE A 68 -2.71 3.68 7.88
N ASN A 69 -2.80 2.66 8.74
CA ASN A 69 -1.90 2.54 9.88
C ASN A 69 -0.47 2.40 9.38
N CYS A 70 0.47 3.03 10.08
CA CYS A 70 1.88 2.81 9.84
C CYS A 70 2.23 1.37 10.22
N VAL A 71 2.94 0.68 9.34
CA VAL A 71 3.41 -0.69 9.53
C VAL A 71 4.89 -0.80 9.21
N VAL A 72 5.51 -1.85 9.74
CA VAL A 72 6.87 -2.23 9.42
C VAL A 72 6.84 -3.57 8.69
N CYS A 73 7.47 -3.64 7.53
CA CYS A 73 7.69 -4.88 6.79
C CYS A 73 9.18 -5.19 6.77
N ILE A 74 9.57 -6.34 7.29
CA ILE A 74 10.94 -6.84 7.14
C ILE A 74 10.92 -7.84 6.00
N THR A 75 11.80 -7.64 5.02
CA THR A 75 11.93 -8.50 3.85
C THR A 75 13.32 -9.12 3.83
N SER A 76 13.39 -10.43 3.64
CA SER A 76 14.63 -11.17 3.47
C SER A 76 14.47 -12.18 2.33
N ASN A 77 15.33 -12.11 1.32
CA ASN A 77 15.21 -12.91 0.10
C ASN A 77 13.81 -12.76 -0.54
N SER A 78 13.00 -13.82 -0.51
CA SER A 78 11.62 -13.85 -1.02
C SER A 78 10.57 -13.99 0.10
N GLN A 79 10.93 -13.66 1.34
CA GLN A 79 10.06 -13.73 2.51
C GLN A 79 9.84 -12.33 3.10
N CYS A 80 8.61 -12.03 3.50
CA CYS A 80 8.26 -10.73 4.05
C CYS A 80 7.32 -10.92 5.23
N VAL A 81 7.65 -10.31 6.35
CA VAL A 81 6.78 -10.24 7.51
C VAL A 81 6.39 -8.80 7.77
N LYS A 82 5.10 -8.53 7.57
CA LYS A 82 4.42 -7.28 7.96
C LYS A 82 4.03 -7.37 9.44
N MET A 83 4.31 -6.32 10.21
CA MET A 83 3.98 -6.19 11.63
C MET A 83 3.57 -4.76 11.98
N SER A 84 2.89 -4.61 13.12
CA SER A 84 2.61 -3.29 13.69
C SER A 84 3.89 -2.58 14.15
N VAL A 85 3.79 -1.27 14.30
CA VAL A 85 4.84 -0.45 14.92
C VAL A 85 5.07 -0.88 16.37
N GLU A 86 4.00 -1.20 17.11
CA GLU A 86 4.08 -1.58 18.52
C GLU A 86 4.83 -2.91 18.72
N LEU A 87 4.62 -3.87 17.82
CA LEU A 87 5.38 -5.12 17.83
C LEU A 87 6.84 -4.86 17.47
N PHE A 88 7.11 -4.06 16.43
CA PHE A 88 8.48 -3.69 16.06
C PHE A 88 9.25 -3.01 17.21
N GLN A 89 8.62 -2.05 17.91
CA GLN A 89 9.21 -1.39 19.08
C GLN A 89 9.45 -2.36 20.24
N SER A 90 8.55 -3.31 20.45
CA SER A 90 8.72 -4.38 21.45
C SER A 90 9.94 -5.26 21.12
N ILE A 91 10.11 -5.62 19.85
CA ILE A 91 11.27 -6.37 19.37
C ILE A 91 12.56 -5.57 19.58
N ASN A 92 12.60 -4.30 19.17
CA ASN A 92 13.80 -3.47 19.35
C ASN A 92 14.19 -3.33 20.83
N THR A 93 13.21 -3.16 21.72
CA THR A 93 13.44 -3.11 23.16
C THR A 93 14.05 -4.41 23.68
N LEU A 94 13.52 -5.56 23.27
CA LEU A 94 14.07 -6.88 23.61
C LEU A 94 15.50 -7.05 23.08
N LEU A 95 15.77 -6.62 21.86
CA LEU A 95 17.08 -6.71 21.23
C LEU A 95 18.13 -5.80 21.90
N ASN A 96 17.72 -4.63 22.39
CA ASN A 96 18.60 -3.70 23.11
C ASN A 96 18.91 -4.16 24.54
N ASN A 97 17.92 -4.70 25.25
CA ASN A 97 18.08 -5.12 26.64
C ASN A 97 18.92 -6.38 26.80
N VAL A 98 19.02 -7.18 25.73
CA VAL A 98 19.82 -8.38 25.76
C VAL A 98 21.14 -8.17 25.03
N ASN A 99 22.22 -8.12 25.80
CA ASN A 99 23.63 -8.04 25.37
C ASN A 99 24.06 -9.26 24.50
N CYS A 100 23.43 -9.46 23.34
CA CYS A 100 23.65 -10.55 22.39
C CYS A 100 23.59 -11.99 22.95
N ARG A 101 23.19 -12.19 24.21
CA ARG A 101 22.83 -13.50 24.80
C ARG A 101 21.32 -13.55 24.96
N LEU A 102 20.62 -13.47 23.84
CA LEU A 102 19.17 -13.53 23.81
C LEU A 102 18.75 -14.92 24.30
N PRO A 103 17.95 -15.03 25.38
CA PRO A 103 17.36 -16.30 25.74
C PRO A 103 16.44 -16.77 24.61
N SER A 104 16.07 -18.04 24.60
CA SER A 104 15.24 -18.73 23.60
C SER A 104 13.78 -18.24 23.57
N HIS A 105 13.56 -16.93 23.66
CA HIS A 105 12.27 -16.34 23.91
C HIS A 105 11.37 -16.46 22.71
N LEU A 106 10.20 -17.01 22.98
CA LEU A 106 9.07 -17.06 22.08
C LEU A 106 8.18 -15.85 22.37
N LEU A 107 8.14 -14.86 21.48
CA LEU A 107 7.11 -13.82 21.55
C LEU A 107 6.00 -14.16 20.55
N LEU A 108 4.78 -14.31 21.05
CA LEU A 108 3.59 -14.49 20.24
C LEU A 108 2.71 -13.23 20.31
N LYS A 109 2.74 -12.41 19.27
CA LYS A 109 1.90 -11.21 19.12
C LYS A 109 1.50 -11.06 17.66
N GLU A 110 0.28 -10.63 17.35
CA GLU A 110 -0.18 -10.44 15.96
C GLU A 110 -0.06 -11.69 15.07
N PHE A 111 -0.23 -12.89 15.67
CA PHE A 111 0.02 -14.18 15.01
C PHE A 111 1.44 -14.28 14.42
N LYS A 112 2.39 -13.56 15.02
CA LYS A 112 3.81 -13.64 14.74
C LYS A 112 4.50 -14.40 15.85
N LEU A 113 5.33 -15.35 15.45
CA LEU A 113 6.21 -16.11 16.32
C LEU A 113 7.61 -15.55 16.16
N ILE A 114 8.15 -14.96 17.22
CA ILE A 114 9.54 -14.51 17.24
C ILE A 114 10.32 -15.46 18.12
N SER A 115 11.34 -16.07 17.57
CA SER A 115 12.17 -17.09 18.22
C SER A 115 13.63 -16.90 17.84
N ILE A 116 14.50 -17.56 18.59
CA ILE A 116 15.91 -17.66 18.23
C ILE A 116 16.20 -19.12 17.94
N GLU A 117 16.71 -19.34 16.75
CA GLU A 117 17.00 -20.65 16.21
C GLU A 117 18.50 -20.75 15.99
N GLU A 118 19.08 -21.90 16.32
CA GLU A 118 20.48 -22.19 15.99
C GLU A 118 20.53 -22.89 14.64
N PHE A 119 21.23 -22.30 13.68
CA PHE A 119 21.42 -22.87 12.35
C PHE A 119 22.91 -22.89 12.03
N ASN A 120 23.47 -24.08 11.81
CA ASN A 120 24.91 -24.28 11.57
C ASN A 120 25.82 -23.62 12.63
N GLY A 121 25.44 -23.70 13.92
CA GLY A 121 26.20 -23.10 15.02
C GLY A 121 26.05 -21.57 15.14
N VAL A 122 25.14 -20.97 14.37
CA VAL A 122 24.88 -19.52 14.38
C VAL A 122 23.47 -19.26 14.89
N ASN A 123 23.36 -18.38 15.89
CA ASN A 123 22.07 -17.90 16.36
C ASN A 123 21.44 -16.95 15.34
N ILE A 124 20.21 -17.26 14.95
CA ILE A 124 19.39 -16.52 14.00
C ILE A 124 18.12 -16.08 14.70
N LEU A 125 17.77 -14.80 14.57
CA LEU A 125 16.45 -14.31 14.97
C LEU A 125 15.46 -14.64 13.86
N SER A 126 14.47 -15.47 14.20
CA SER A 126 13.41 -15.93 13.32
C SER A 126 12.14 -15.17 13.66
N ILE A 127 11.51 -14.56 12.64
CA ILE A 127 10.22 -13.88 12.77
C ILE A 127 9.28 -14.54 11.78
N LYS A 128 8.38 -15.40 12.28
CA LYS A 128 7.44 -16.16 11.48
C LYS A 128 6.02 -15.60 11.56
N CYS A 129 5.39 -15.37 10.43
CA CYS A 129 3.95 -15.11 10.31
C CYS A 129 3.18 -16.43 10.21
N LEU A 130 2.42 -16.77 11.25
CA LEU A 130 1.69 -18.04 11.32
C LEU A 130 0.52 -18.12 10.33
N GLN A 131 -0.06 -16.99 9.95
CA GLN A 131 -1.20 -16.94 9.02
C GLN A 131 -0.80 -17.06 7.54
N GLN A 132 0.41 -16.63 7.19
CA GLN A 132 0.84 -16.50 5.79
C GLN A 132 2.02 -17.43 5.45
N ASP A 133 2.42 -18.28 6.40
CA ASP A 133 3.62 -19.12 6.37
C ASP A 133 4.86 -18.39 5.83
N GLN A 134 5.02 -17.13 6.23
CA GLN A 134 6.19 -16.31 5.91
C GLN A 134 7.18 -16.38 7.07
N ASN A 135 8.47 -16.53 6.78
CA ASN A 135 9.50 -16.52 7.80
C ASN A 135 10.70 -15.68 7.39
N VAL A 136 11.03 -14.67 8.19
CA VAL A 136 12.22 -13.84 7.99
C VAL A 136 13.24 -14.18 9.06
N GLN A 137 14.43 -14.56 8.58
CA GLN A 137 15.57 -14.92 9.40
C GLN A 137 16.63 -13.82 9.33
N LEU A 138 17.09 -13.37 10.50
CA LEU A 138 18.03 -12.28 10.66
C LEU A 138 19.25 -12.76 11.44
N ILE A 139 20.44 -12.64 10.84
CA ILE A 139 21.69 -12.93 11.52
C ILE A 139 22.08 -11.78 12.46
N LYS A 140 23.01 -12.04 13.38
CA LYS A 140 23.53 -11.05 14.35
C LYS A 140 23.95 -9.72 13.70
N LYS A 141 24.56 -9.76 12.51
CA LYS A 141 24.94 -8.55 11.76
C LYS A 141 23.71 -7.71 11.37
N ASN A 142 22.64 -8.35 10.89
CA ASN A 142 21.40 -7.65 10.52
C ASN A 142 20.76 -7.02 11.75
N VAL A 143 20.65 -7.77 12.84
CA VAL A 143 20.11 -7.29 14.13
C VAL A 143 20.87 -6.06 14.61
N LYS A 144 22.21 -6.11 14.63
CA LYS A 144 23.04 -4.95 15.00
C LYS A 144 22.77 -3.74 14.12
N LYS A 145 22.62 -3.95 12.80
CA LYS A 145 22.37 -2.85 11.86
C LYS A 145 20.97 -2.24 12.05
N ILE A 146 19.96 -3.05 12.36
CA ILE A 146 18.62 -2.57 12.72
C ILE A 146 18.71 -1.71 13.98
N LEU A 147 19.38 -2.18 15.04
CA LEU A 147 19.56 -1.41 16.28
C LEU A 147 20.31 -0.10 16.04
N GLN A 148 21.32 -0.08 15.17
CA GLN A 148 22.03 1.15 14.80
C GLN A 148 21.16 2.18 14.05
N LEU A 149 20.10 1.72 13.40
CA LEU A 149 19.19 2.57 12.63
C LEU A 149 17.88 2.86 13.37
N SER A 150 17.74 2.41 14.62
CA SER A 150 16.47 2.47 15.37
C SER A 150 15.93 3.88 15.47
N ASP A 151 16.79 4.86 15.74
CA ASP A 151 16.37 6.25 15.98
C ASP A 151 15.83 6.86 14.69
N ALA A 152 16.53 6.65 13.56
CA ALA A 152 16.08 7.10 12.25
C ALA A 152 14.78 6.40 11.81
N MET A 153 14.60 5.13 12.15
CA MET A 153 13.35 4.40 11.88
C MET A 153 12.20 4.95 12.73
N GLU A 154 12.45 5.26 14.00
CA GLU A 154 11.46 5.82 14.92
C GLU A 154 11.03 7.24 14.49
N GLU A 155 11.95 8.09 14.05
CA GLU A 155 11.62 9.40 13.48
C GLU A 155 10.67 9.27 12.27
N VAL A 156 10.95 8.33 11.36
CA VAL A 156 10.10 8.04 10.20
C VAL A 156 8.72 7.55 10.63
N ILE A 157 8.65 6.66 11.62
CA ILE A 157 7.40 6.15 12.19
C ILE A 157 6.57 7.29 12.78
N GLN A 158 7.19 8.16 13.59
CA GLN A 158 6.54 9.31 14.22
C GLN A 158 6.00 10.28 13.18
N MET A 159 6.80 10.64 12.18
CA MET A 159 6.41 11.53 11.09
C MET A 159 5.18 10.98 10.34
N LYS A 160 5.17 9.68 10.05
CA LYS A 160 4.03 9.02 9.39
C LYS A 160 2.77 9.01 10.25
N ASN A 161 2.90 8.67 11.52
CA ASN A 161 1.78 8.61 12.45
C ASN A 161 1.18 10.00 12.72
N MET A 162 2.01 11.03 12.89
CA MET A 162 1.55 12.39 13.21
C MET A 162 0.99 13.13 12.01
N TYR A 163 1.61 12.98 10.83
CA TYR A 163 1.31 13.86 9.69
C TYR A 163 0.83 13.10 8.45
N VAL A 164 1.60 12.13 7.96
CA VAL A 164 1.34 11.51 6.65
C VAL A 164 0.05 10.72 6.64
N ARG A 165 -0.25 10.00 7.72
CA ARG A 165 -1.48 9.20 7.84
C ARG A 165 -2.72 10.08 7.72
N SER A 166 -2.78 11.15 8.49
CA SER A 166 -3.89 12.11 8.48
C SER A 166 -4.05 12.77 7.11
N ALA A 167 -2.94 13.18 6.47
CA ALA A 167 -2.96 13.75 5.13
C ALA A 167 -3.46 12.75 4.08
N SER A 168 -3.01 11.49 4.15
CA SER A 168 -3.42 10.41 3.23
C SER A 168 -4.91 10.08 3.37
N LEU A 169 -5.40 9.97 4.61
CA LEU A 169 -6.82 9.77 4.90
C LEU A 169 -7.67 10.92 4.37
N LEU A 170 -7.29 12.16 4.67
CA LEU A 170 -8.00 13.34 4.17
C LEU A 170 -8.04 13.36 2.63
N GLN A 171 -6.93 12.99 1.99
CA GLN A 171 -6.85 12.94 0.54
C GLN A 171 -7.74 11.85 -0.06
N ALA A 172 -7.75 10.65 0.53
CA ALA A 172 -8.64 9.57 0.15
C ALA A 172 -10.13 9.97 0.29
N CYS A 173 -10.48 10.66 1.38
CA CYS A 173 -11.82 11.21 1.60
C CYS A 173 -12.21 12.24 0.54
N LYS A 174 -11.32 13.20 0.23
CA LYS A 174 -11.57 14.21 -0.81
C LYS A 174 -11.83 13.58 -2.18
N ILE A 175 -11.03 12.58 -2.57
CA ILE A 175 -11.22 11.84 -3.82
C ILE A 175 -12.59 11.15 -3.83
N SER A 176 -12.88 10.40 -2.76
CA SER A 176 -14.12 9.66 -2.61
C SER A 176 -15.34 10.58 -2.71
N MET A 177 -15.37 11.67 -1.94
CA MET A 177 -16.47 12.64 -1.93
C MET A 177 -16.65 13.34 -3.28
N PHE A 178 -15.55 13.67 -3.95
CA PHE A 178 -15.61 14.26 -5.29
C PHE A 178 -16.27 13.29 -6.28
N LEU A 179 -15.84 12.03 -6.27
CA LEU A 179 -16.40 10.99 -7.13
C LEU A 179 -17.87 10.70 -6.82
N GLY A 180 -18.24 10.59 -5.54
CA GLY A 180 -19.64 10.38 -5.13
C GLY A 180 -20.58 11.50 -5.58
N LYS A 181 -20.09 12.74 -5.68
CA LYS A 181 -20.86 13.88 -6.20
C LYS A 181 -20.93 13.93 -7.73
N GLN A 182 -19.85 13.58 -8.43
CA GLN A 182 -19.76 13.74 -9.89
C GLN A 182 -20.25 12.51 -10.66
N MET A 183 -20.13 11.35 -10.05
CA MET A 183 -20.44 10.05 -10.62
C MET A 183 -21.11 9.19 -9.53
N PRO A 184 -22.34 9.54 -9.11
CA PRO A 184 -23.05 8.78 -8.09
C PRO A 184 -23.28 7.34 -8.55
N LEU A 185 -23.03 6.39 -7.66
CA LEU A 185 -23.27 4.97 -7.92
C LEU A 185 -24.38 4.43 -7.00
N PRO A 186 -25.19 3.46 -7.46
CA PRO A 186 -26.14 2.76 -6.61
C PRO A 186 -25.43 2.12 -5.41
N LYS A 187 -26.04 2.19 -4.22
CA LYS A 187 -25.42 1.69 -2.97
C LYS A 187 -25.17 0.19 -2.97
N ASP A 188 -25.92 -0.56 -3.77
CA ASP A 188 -25.79 -2.01 -3.96
C ASP A 188 -24.69 -2.41 -4.97
N THR A 189 -24.04 -1.42 -5.60
CA THR A 189 -22.91 -1.68 -6.50
C THR A 189 -21.80 -2.43 -5.76
N LYS A 190 -21.34 -3.55 -6.34
CA LYS A 190 -20.26 -4.36 -5.77
C LYS A 190 -18.97 -3.55 -5.73
N ILE A 191 -18.28 -3.57 -4.58
CA ILE A 191 -17.00 -2.88 -4.37
C ILE A 191 -15.99 -3.21 -5.47
N SER A 192 -15.89 -4.46 -5.90
CA SER A 192 -14.97 -4.86 -6.98
C SER A 192 -15.24 -4.15 -8.30
N GLY A 193 -16.50 -3.93 -8.67
CA GLY A 193 -16.84 -3.17 -9.87
C GLY A 193 -16.43 -1.70 -9.75
N VAL A 194 -16.51 -1.12 -8.54
CA VAL A 194 -16.06 0.25 -8.28
C VAL A 194 -14.53 0.36 -8.31
N GLU A 195 -13.82 -0.66 -7.82
CA GLU A 195 -12.36 -0.77 -7.95
C GLU A 195 -11.95 -0.73 -9.43
N ASP A 196 -12.61 -1.52 -10.29
CA ASP A 196 -12.36 -1.52 -11.74
C ASP A 196 -12.57 -0.12 -12.34
N TYR A 197 -13.66 0.58 -12.00
CA TYR A 197 -13.88 1.94 -12.49
C TYR A 197 -12.78 2.91 -12.04
N LEU A 198 -12.36 2.84 -10.77
CA LEU A 198 -11.30 3.69 -10.22
C LEU A 198 -9.98 3.53 -10.97
N GLU A 199 -9.63 2.30 -11.37
CA GLU A 199 -8.42 2.02 -12.16
C GLU A 199 -8.38 2.76 -13.50
N HIS A 200 -9.55 3.04 -14.09
CA HIS A 200 -9.65 3.70 -15.39
C HIS A 200 -9.77 5.24 -15.31
N ILE A 201 -9.99 5.81 -14.12
CA ILE A 201 -10.09 7.27 -13.95
C ILE A 201 -8.71 7.92 -14.05
N ASP A 202 -8.51 8.83 -15.02
CA ASP A 202 -7.25 9.56 -15.15
C ASP A 202 -6.95 10.42 -13.91
N VAL A 203 -5.76 10.24 -13.34
CA VAL A 203 -5.23 11.00 -12.21
C VAL A 203 -5.19 12.51 -12.50
N LYS A 204 -4.98 12.92 -13.77
CA LYS A 204 -4.99 14.34 -14.15
C LYS A 204 -6.36 14.98 -13.91
N LYS A 205 -7.44 14.29 -14.27
CA LYS A 205 -8.82 14.77 -14.05
C LYS A 205 -9.14 14.96 -12.56
N LEU A 206 -8.59 14.11 -11.70
CA LEU A 206 -8.73 14.24 -10.24
C LEU A 206 -7.94 15.45 -9.70
N LYS A 207 -6.72 15.67 -10.19
CA LYS A 207 -5.83 16.76 -9.76
C LYS A 207 -6.37 18.15 -10.08
N GLU A 208 -7.01 18.33 -11.23
CA GLU A 208 -7.57 19.62 -11.64
C GLU A 208 -8.75 20.07 -10.76
N ARG A 209 -9.39 19.12 -10.06
CA ARG A 209 -10.65 19.36 -9.35
C ARG A 209 -10.57 19.18 -7.84
N ILE A 210 -9.47 18.61 -7.34
CA ILE A 210 -9.25 18.40 -5.91
C ILE A 210 -8.00 19.18 -5.52
N SER A 211 -8.08 20.07 -4.53
CA SER A 211 -6.86 20.68 -3.98
C SER A 211 -6.06 19.63 -3.21
N VAL A 212 -4.92 19.27 -3.79
CA VAL A 212 -4.04 18.19 -3.33
C VAL A 212 -2.73 18.77 -2.82
N GLN A 213 -2.17 18.14 -1.78
CA GLN A 213 -0.72 18.19 -1.56
C GLN A 213 -0.06 17.02 -2.32
N GLY A 214 0.83 17.33 -3.26
CA GLY A 214 1.70 16.34 -3.92
C GLY A 214 1.02 15.48 -4.99
N THR A 215 1.50 15.58 -6.23
CA THR A 215 0.97 14.84 -7.38
C THR A 215 1.17 13.32 -7.31
N CYS A 216 2.12 12.85 -6.50
CA CYS A 216 2.45 11.43 -6.36
C CYS A 216 1.49 10.69 -5.42
N LEU A 217 0.92 11.37 -4.42
CA LEU A 217 0.05 10.76 -3.42
C LEU A 217 -1.28 10.26 -4.02
N ILE A 218 -1.87 10.99 -4.98
CA ILE A 218 -3.09 10.51 -5.66
C ILE A 218 -2.82 9.26 -6.48
N ALA A 219 -1.69 9.23 -7.20
CA ALA A 219 -1.33 8.07 -8.00
C ALA A 219 -1.12 6.84 -7.09
N ASP A 220 -0.39 7.02 -5.99
CA ASP A 220 -0.19 5.98 -4.98
C ASP A 220 -1.51 5.51 -4.35
N LEU A 221 -2.42 6.42 -4.01
CA LEU A 221 -3.74 6.07 -3.48
C LEU A 221 -4.58 5.31 -4.50
N LYS A 222 -4.57 5.70 -5.78
CA LYS A 222 -5.34 5.05 -6.84
C LYS A 222 -4.78 3.66 -7.18
N ILE A 223 -3.49 3.42 -6.97
CA ILE A 223 -2.88 2.12 -7.26
C ILE A 223 -2.98 1.19 -6.03
N LYS A 224 -2.73 1.72 -4.84
CA LYS A 224 -2.54 0.90 -3.62
C LYS A 224 -3.77 0.86 -2.71
N ALA A 225 -4.65 1.86 -2.78
CA ALA A 225 -5.82 1.99 -1.89
C ALA A 225 -7.18 1.90 -2.60
N LEU A 226 -7.25 1.22 -3.75
CA LEU A 226 -8.46 1.07 -4.58
C LEU A 226 -9.70 0.70 -3.75
N LYS A 227 -9.59 -0.35 -2.95
CA LYS A 227 -10.69 -0.84 -2.10
C LYS A 227 -11.21 0.19 -1.11
N GLN A 228 -10.32 1.00 -0.52
CA GLN A 228 -10.73 2.03 0.43
C GLN A 228 -11.38 3.22 -0.30
N LEU A 229 -10.84 3.60 -1.46
CA LEU A 229 -11.45 4.62 -2.31
C LEU A 229 -12.83 4.18 -2.83
N ALA A 230 -12.98 2.91 -3.23
CA ALA A 230 -14.23 2.33 -3.69
C ALA A 230 -15.31 2.38 -2.59
N ARG A 231 -14.96 1.97 -1.37
CA ARG A 231 -15.84 2.07 -0.20
C ARG A 231 -16.24 3.51 0.11
N GLY A 232 -15.27 4.42 0.09
CA GLY A 232 -15.52 5.84 0.32
C GLY A 232 -16.43 6.45 -0.75
N TRP A 233 -16.21 6.11 -2.01
CA TRP A 233 -17.03 6.58 -3.15
C TRP A 233 -18.47 6.09 -2.99
N LEU A 234 -18.69 4.79 -2.75
CA LEU A 234 -20.04 4.27 -2.51
C LEU A 234 -20.73 4.95 -1.32
N SER A 235 -19.98 5.17 -0.24
CA SER A 235 -20.51 5.81 0.97
C SER A 235 -20.86 7.29 0.77
N SER A 236 -20.24 7.95 -0.22
CA SER A 236 -20.46 9.37 -0.53
C SER A 236 -21.38 9.60 -1.73
N SER A 237 -21.81 8.54 -2.40
CA SER A 237 -22.81 8.62 -3.45
C SER A 237 -24.19 8.85 -2.80
N PRO A 238 -24.93 9.90 -3.18
CA PRO A 238 -26.31 10.06 -2.73
C PRO A 238 -27.13 8.84 -3.14
N GLU A 239 -28.11 8.46 -2.33
CA GLU A 239 -29.09 7.45 -2.74
C GLU A 239 -29.66 7.88 -4.08
N THR A 240 -29.37 7.11 -5.13
CA THR A 240 -30.28 7.07 -6.24
C THR A 240 -31.46 6.29 -5.69
N GLU A 241 -32.40 7.01 -5.05
CA GLU A 241 -33.77 6.52 -4.98
C GLU A 241 -34.08 6.08 -6.40
N ALA A 242 -34.29 4.78 -6.59
CA ALA A 242 -34.98 4.34 -7.78
C ALA A 242 -36.21 5.23 -7.87
N GLU A 243 -36.37 5.97 -8.97
CA GLU A 243 -37.65 6.58 -9.31
C GLU A 243 -38.65 5.43 -9.37
N VAL A 244 -39.24 5.13 -8.22
CA VAL A 244 -40.44 4.32 -8.10
C VAL A 244 -41.54 5.24 -8.58
N ASN A 245 -41.64 5.35 -9.90
CA ASN A 245 -42.84 5.83 -10.57
C ASN A 245 -43.97 4.85 -10.18
N ILE A 246 -44.77 5.25 -9.18
CA ILE A 246 -46.13 4.74 -8.96
C ILE A 246 -47.09 5.83 -9.39
#